data_AF-A0AAD1TE26-F1
#
_entry.id   AF-A0AAD1TE26-F1
#
_cell.length_a   1.000
_cell.length_b   1.000
_cell.length_c   1.000
_cell.angle_alpha   90.00
_cell.angle_beta   90.00
_cell.angle_gamma   90.00
#
_symmetry.space_group_name_H-M   'P 1'
#
loop_
_entity.id
_entity.type
_entity.pdbx_description
1 polymer ?
#
loop_
_entity_poly.entity_id
_entity_poly.type
_entity_poly.pdbx_seq_one_letter_code
_entity_poly.pdbx_strand_id
1 'polypeptide(L)'
;MEPLPMLLNHTQIPLGRYKKTLIRHFLNAAKSLIPARWKSPVVPTITQWIEKVDEIYNMEILTAELRGMQDRCTRLWTPWITYSSDRRWGRPRADCLGPDEEAE
;
A
#
# COMPACT_ATOMS: atom_id res chain seq x y z
N MET A 1 26.54 -16.63 2.13
CA MET A 1 25.41 -15.94 2.79
C MET A 1 24.56 -15.31 1.70
N GLU A 2 23.38 -15.86 1.46
CA GLU A 2 22.41 -15.26 0.54
C GLU A 2 21.74 -14.05 1.22
N PRO A 3 21.65 -12.87 0.57
CA PRO A 3 21.11 -11.64 1.19
C PRO A 3 19.57 -11.58 1.24
N LEU A 4 18.88 -12.47 0.52
CA LEU A 4 17.42 -12.47 0.37
C LEU A 4 16.60 -12.67 1.66
N PRO A 5 16.99 -13.52 2.63
CA PRO A 5 16.21 -13.67 3.86
C PRO A 5 16.38 -12.48 4.82
N MET A 6 17.35 -11.60 4.61
CA MET A 6 17.63 -10.51 5.55
C MET A 6 16.72 -9.29 5.34
N LEU A 7 16.34 -9.00 4.10
CA LEU A 7 15.56 -7.82 3.76
C LEU A 7 14.05 -7.95 4.05
N LEU A 8 13.56 -9.15 4.38
CA LEU A 8 12.12 -9.41 4.38
C LEU A 8 11.55 -10.33 5.47
N ASN A 9 12.37 -10.89 6.35
CA ASN A 9 11.95 -12.06 7.14
C ASN A 9 11.65 -11.78 8.62
N HIS A 10 11.46 -10.52 9.04
CA HIS A 10 11.03 -10.22 10.41
C HIS A 10 9.53 -9.94 10.54
N THR A 11 8.69 -10.63 9.78
CA THR A 11 7.26 -10.69 10.06
C THR A 11 6.92 -12.06 10.62
N GLN A 12 6.51 -12.12 11.89
CA GLN A 12 6.01 -13.32 12.62
C GLN A 12 4.75 -13.95 11.98
N ILE A 13 4.41 -13.58 10.74
CA ILE A 13 3.20 -13.98 10.03
C ILE A 13 3.55 -15.21 9.19
N PRO A 14 2.86 -16.36 9.36
CA PRO A 14 3.12 -17.54 8.55
C PRO A 14 2.96 -17.23 7.06
N LEU A 15 4.00 -17.55 6.27
CA LEU A 15 4.14 -17.25 4.83
C LEU A 15 2.91 -17.65 3.99
N GLY A 16 2.22 -18.73 4.38
CA GLY A 16 0.99 -19.18 3.72
C GLY A 16 -0.19 -18.21 3.86
N ARG A 17 -0.30 -17.51 4.99
CA ARG A 17 -1.27 -16.42 5.18
C ARG A 17 -0.82 -15.16 4.44
N TYR A 18 0.48 -14.84 4.50
CA TYR A 18 1.08 -13.68 3.81
C TYR A 18 0.79 -13.66 2.30
N LYS A 19 0.89 -14.81 1.62
CA LYS A 19 0.61 -14.97 0.17
C LYS A 19 -0.80 -14.57 -0.27
N LYS A 20 -1.76 -14.45 0.65
CA LYS A 20 -3.15 -14.06 0.34
C LYS A 20 -3.59 -12.80 1.10
N THR A 21 -2.65 -12.06 1.69
CA THR A 21 -2.98 -10.89 2.51
C THR A 21 -2.85 -9.59 1.74
N LEU A 22 -3.75 -8.66 2.05
CA LEU A 22 -3.71 -7.27 1.61
C LEU A 22 -2.37 -6.59 1.97
N ILE A 23 -1.79 -6.94 3.14
CA ILE A 23 -0.48 -6.46 3.60
C ILE A 23 0.63 -6.71 2.56
N ARG A 24 0.59 -7.84 1.86
CA ARG A 24 1.58 -8.12 0.82
C ARG A 24 1.47 -7.14 -0.35
N HIS A 25 0.25 -6.77 -0.75
CA HIS A 25 0.04 -5.78 -1.81
C HIS A 25 0.59 -4.41 -1.38
N PHE A 26 0.33 -4.02 -0.14
CA PHE A 26 0.87 -2.80 0.49
C PHE A 26 2.40 -2.76 0.52
N LEU A 27 3.04 -3.83 1.00
CA LEU A 27 4.50 -3.92 1.04
C LEU A 27 5.11 -3.98 -0.36
N ASN A 28 4.46 -4.66 -1.30
CA ASN A 28 4.94 -4.71 -2.68
C ASN A 28 4.83 -3.35 -3.36
N ALA A 29 3.76 -2.58 -3.11
CA ALA A 29 3.64 -1.20 -3.57
C ALA A 29 4.81 -0.35 -3.05
N ALA A 30 5.08 -0.41 -1.74
CA ALA A 30 6.19 0.33 -1.12
C ALA A 30 7.55 -0.06 -1.72
N LYS A 31 7.81 -1.37 -1.82
CA LYS A 31 9.06 -1.88 -2.42
C LYS A 31 9.20 -1.53 -3.89
N SER A 32 8.10 -1.36 -4.63
CA SER A 32 8.17 -0.98 -6.05
C SER A 32 8.58 0.49 -6.23
N LEU A 33 8.30 1.35 -5.24
CA LEU A 33 8.66 2.76 -5.30
C LEU A 33 10.15 3.02 -5.04
N ILE A 34 10.81 2.17 -4.24
CA ILE A 34 12.25 2.26 -3.95
C ILE A 34 13.08 2.22 -5.25
N PRO A 35 12.99 1.17 -6.09
CA PRO A 35 13.74 1.12 -7.35
C PRO A 35 13.22 2.13 -8.36
N ALA A 36 11.93 2.52 -8.33
CA ALA A 36 11.43 3.55 -9.24
C ALA A 36 12.08 4.93 -8.99
N ARG A 37 12.53 5.19 -7.75
CA ARG A 37 13.14 6.45 -7.33
C ARG A 37 14.59 6.30 -6.91
N TRP A 38 15.27 5.22 -7.29
CA TRP A 38 16.63 4.92 -6.79
C TRP A 38 17.69 5.98 -7.14
N LYS A 39 17.49 6.75 -8.21
CA LYS A 39 18.37 7.87 -8.61
C LYS A 39 17.95 9.22 -8.02
N SER A 40 16.76 9.29 -7.43
CA SER A 40 16.24 10.51 -6.82
C SER A 40 16.77 10.63 -5.38
N PRO A 41 17.25 11.82 -4.96
CA PRO A 41 17.58 12.05 -3.56
C PRO A 41 16.32 12.13 -2.68
N VAL A 42 15.13 12.26 -3.30
CA VAL A 42 13.84 12.40 -2.62
C VAL A 42 13.22 11.03 -2.38
N VAL A 43 12.96 10.72 -1.11
CA VAL A 43 12.27 9.50 -0.68
C VAL A 43 10.82 9.47 -1.20
N PRO A 44 10.26 8.29 -1.52
CA PRO A 44 8.85 8.18 -1.86
C PRO A 44 7.96 8.63 -0.71
N THR A 45 6.96 9.44 -1.00
CA THR A 45 5.99 9.92 0.00
C THR A 45 4.90 8.89 0.25
N ILE A 46 4.20 9.03 1.38
CA ILE A 46 3.01 8.21 1.69
C ILE A 46 1.94 8.40 0.62
N THR A 47 1.77 9.62 0.08
CA THR A 47 0.81 9.88 -1.01
C THR A 47 1.12 9.07 -2.26
N GLN A 48 2.39 9.01 -2.68
CA GLN A 48 2.82 8.21 -3.83
C GLN A 48 2.64 6.70 -3.58
N TRP A 49 2.83 6.27 -2.33
CA TRP A 49 2.53 4.90 -1.94
C TRP A 49 1.03 4.60 -2.04
N ILE A 50 0.17 5.50 -1.59
CA ILE A 50 -1.30 5.36 -1.70
C ILE A 50 -1.73 5.30 -3.18
N GLU A 51 -1.23 6.21 -4.01
CA GLU A 51 -1.47 6.21 -5.46
C GLU A 51 -1.06 4.88 -6.09
N LYS A 52 0.09 4.33 -5.67
CA LYS A 52 0.57 3.03 -6.17
C LYS A 52 -0.32 1.87 -5.71
N VAL A 53 -0.84 1.92 -4.49
CA VAL A 53 -1.78 0.90 -3.99
C VAL A 53 -3.11 0.99 -4.76
N ASP A 54 -3.60 2.19 -5.07
CA ASP A 54 -4.80 2.39 -5.88
C ASP A 54 -4.63 1.86 -7.30
N GLU A 55 -3.46 2.08 -7.91
CA GLU A 55 -3.13 1.50 -9.23
C GLU A 55 -3.21 -0.03 -9.20
N ILE A 56 -2.61 -0.66 -8.17
CA ILE A 56 -2.65 -2.12 -8.00
C ILE A 56 -4.09 -2.61 -7.78
N TYR A 57 -4.85 -1.93 -6.94
CA TYR A 57 -6.26 -2.26 -6.67
C TYR A 57 -7.10 -2.22 -7.95
N ASN A 58 -7.01 -1.14 -8.73
CA ASN A 58 -7.77 -0.98 -9.97
C ASN A 58 -7.43 -2.08 -10.98
N MET A 59 -6.14 -2.42 -11.12
CA MET A 59 -5.71 -3.50 -12.00
C MET A 59 -6.21 -4.87 -11.55
N GLU A 60 -6.24 -5.14 -10.24
CA GLU A 60 -6.78 -6.39 -9.71
C GLU A 60 -8.29 -6.49 -9.88
N ILE A 61 -9.03 -5.40 -9.68
CA ILE A 61 -10.47 -5.36 -9.92
C ILE A 61 -10.76 -5.70 -11.37
N LEU A 62 -10.17 -4.98 -12.33
CA LEU A 62 -10.34 -5.25 -13.78
C LEU A 62 -10.01 -6.71 -14.12
N THR A 63 -8.92 -7.24 -13.57
CA THR A 63 -8.53 -8.64 -13.78
C THR A 63 -9.53 -9.60 -13.17
N ALA A 64 -10.12 -9.27 -12.03
CA ALA A 64 -11.13 -10.08 -11.37
C ALA A 64 -12.46 -10.07 -12.12
N GLU A 65 -12.85 -8.96 -12.75
CA GLU A 65 -14.06 -8.90 -13.59
C GLU A 65 -13.92 -9.84 -14.79
N LEU A 66 -12.77 -9.77 -15.48
CA LEU A 66 -12.47 -10.64 -16.62
C LEU A 66 -12.47 -12.13 -16.26
N ARG A 67 -12.18 -12.46 -15.00
CA ARG A 67 -12.09 -13.85 -14.50
C ARG A 67 -13.33 -14.32 -13.72
N GLY A 68 -14.35 -13.47 -13.56
CA GLY A 68 -15.51 -13.79 -12.73
C GLY A 68 -15.18 -13.99 -11.25
N MET A 69 -14.12 -13.34 -10.75
CA MET A 69 -13.63 -13.48 -9.36
C MET A 69 -13.84 -12.22 -8.51
N GLN A 70 -14.76 -11.33 -8.92
CA GLN A 70 -15.03 -10.04 -8.26
C GLN A 70 -15.26 -10.20 -6.75
N ASP A 71 -16.14 -11.11 -6.32
CA ASP A 71 -16.45 -11.30 -4.89
C ASP A 71 -15.20 -11.57 -4.03
N ARG A 72 -14.28 -12.39 -4.55
CA ARG A 72 -13.04 -12.70 -3.85
C ARG A 72 -12.11 -11.50 -3.81
N CYS A 73 -12.02 -10.74 -4.90
CA CYS A 73 -11.21 -9.52 -4.98
C CYS A 73 -11.77 -8.45 -4.01
N THR A 74 -13.08 -8.18 -4.07
CA THR A 74 -13.76 -7.22 -3.19
C THR A 74 -13.57 -7.54 -1.72
N ARG A 75 -13.67 -8.82 -1.32
CA ARG A 75 -13.42 -9.26 0.06
C ARG A 75 -11.98 -9.03 0.51
N LEU A 76 -11.00 -9.22 -0.36
CA LEU A 76 -9.59 -8.96 -0.05
C LEU A 76 -9.33 -7.46 0.15
N TRP A 77 -9.93 -6.63 -0.71
CA TRP A 77 -9.71 -5.19 -0.74
C TRP A 77 -10.67 -4.38 0.12
N THR A 78 -11.64 -5.03 0.79
CA THR A 78 -12.62 -4.35 1.67
C THR A 78 -11.95 -3.36 2.65
N PRO A 79 -10.87 -3.70 3.37
CA PRO A 79 -10.23 -2.74 4.28
C PRO A 79 -9.67 -1.50 3.56
N TRP A 80 -9.14 -1.67 2.34
CA TRP A 80 -8.63 -0.56 1.53
C TRP A 80 -9.76 0.31 0.98
N ILE A 81 -10.87 -0.30 0.53
CA ILE A 81 -12.05 0.41 0.05
C ILE A 81 -12.63 1.28 1.16
N THR A 82 -12.77 0.73 2.38
CA THR A 82 -13.22 1.50 3.55
C THR A 82 -12.29 2.68 3.82
N TYR A 83 -10.98 2.44 3.87
CA TYR A 83 -9.98 3.49 4.10
C TYR A 83 -9.98 4.60 3.03
N SER A 84 -10.05 4.22 1.75
CA SER A 84 -10.03 5.16 0.61
C SER A 84 -11.35 5.92 0.44
N SER A 85 -12.49 5.31 0.81
CA SER A 85 -13.79 5.98 0.82
C SER A 85 -13.84 7.14 1.82
N ASP A 86 -13.18 6.99 2.97
CA ASP A 86 -13.03 8.04 3.99
C ASP A 86 -12.17 9.21 3.48
N ARG A 87 -11.18 8.93 2.62
CA ARG A 87 -10.29 9.95 2.03
C ARG A 87 -10.89 10.70 0.83
N ARG A 88 -11.86 10.13 0.12
CA ARG A 88 -12.48 10.76 -1.06
C ARG A 88 -13.39 11.93 -0.73
N TRP A 89 -13.69 12.18 0.56
CA TRP A 89 -14.43 13.35 1.05
C TRP A 89 -13.56 14.31 1.87
N GLY A 90 -12.52 14.87 1.24
CA GLY A 90 -12.08 16.25 1.48
C GLY A 90 -12.00 16.78 2.92
N ARG A 91 -11.59 15.97 3.92
CA ARG A 91 -11.07 16.50 5.18
C ARG A 91 -9.63 16.04 5.36
N PRO A 92 -8.67 16.98 5.51
CA PRO A 92 -7.38 16.64 6.05
C PRO A 92 -7.62 15.96 7.39
N ARG A 93 -7.06 14.77 7.57
CA ARG A 93 -6.97 14.15 8.89
C ARG A 93 -6.05 15.06 9.70
N ALA A 94 -6.63 15.92 10.53
CA ALA A 94 -5.92 16.95 11.29
C ALA A 94 -4.90 16.37 12.29
N ASP A 95 -4.91 15.06 12.49
CA ASP A 95 -4.19 14.41 13.58
C ASP A 95 -2.74 14.00 13.23
N CYS A 96 -2.17 14.51 12.14
CA CYS A 96 -0.79 14.17 11.74
C CYS A 96 0.10 15.36 11.35
N LEU A 97 -0.39 16.59 11.45
CA LEU A 97 0.51 17.75 11.49
C LEU A 97 1.03 17.84 12.92
N GLY A 98 2.31 17.52 13.09
CA GLY A 98 3.02 17.78 14.34
C GLY A 98 2.93 19.27 14.71
N PRO A 99 3.19 19.61 15.97
CA PRO A 99 3.22 21.00 16.39
C PRO A 99 4.45 21.69 15.79
N ASP A 100 4.33 22.14 14.54
CA ASP A 100 5.13 23.27 14.06
C ASP A 100 4.25 24.52 14.21
N GLU A 101 4.02 24.87 15.47
CA GLU A 101 3.44 26.13 15.90
C GLU A 101 4.60 27.09 16.18
N GLU A 102 4.64 28.15 15.38
CA GLU A 102 5.07 29.50 15.75
C GLU A 102 6.50 29.73 16.25
N ALA A 103 7.38 30.18 15.34
CA ALA A 103 8.26 31.32 15.63
C ALA A 103 8.84 31.93 14.34
N GLU A 104 8.58 33.24 14.21
CA GLU A 104 9.24 34.28 13.40
C GLU A 104 8.79 34.51 11.95
#